data_AF-A0A8S3K054-F1
#
_entry.id   AF-A0A8S3K054-F1
#
_cell.length_a   1.000
_cell.length_b   1.000
_cell.length_c   1.000
_cell.angle_alpha   90.00
_cell.angle_beta   90.00
_cell.angle_gamma   90.00
#
_symmetry.space_group_name_H-M   'P 1'
#
loop_
_entity.id
_entity.type
_entity.pdbx_description
1 polymer ?
#
loop_
_entity_poly.entity_id
_entity_poly.type
_entity_poly.pdbx_seq_one_letter_code
_entity_poly.pdbx_strand_id
1 'polypeptide(L)'
;EQQLPLEQHQNEKCGYGRLKSSHSYEGQPKSQNFGIFYNQDESRLTKFIRCDLREEAEKLYKLIQDDSSQKSRLIISIYGGAKYFQMNERLEKEFMRGIVEAATIAGNV
;
A
#
# COMPACT_ATOMS: atom_id res chain seq x y z
N GLU A 1 32.48 -15.01 8.73
CA GLU A 1 31.03 -15.28 8.57
C GLU A 1 30.83 -15.98 7.24
N GLN A 2 30.41 -17.24 7.25
CA GLN A 2 30.19 -18.03 6.03
C GLN A 2 28.85 -17.63 5.42
N GLN A 3 28.87 -17.07 4.21
CA GLN A 3 27.68 -16.88 3.39
C GLN A 3 27.18 -18.26 2.93
N LEU A 4 25.97 -18.63 3.36
CA LEU A 4 25.26 -19.80 2.86
C LEU A 4 24.88 -19.59 1.38
N PRO A 5 24.90 -20.63 0.53
CA PRO A 5 24.59 -20.51 -0.89
C PRO A 5 23.12 -20.10 -1.14
N LEU A 6 22.91 -19.16 -2.05
CA LEU A 6 21.61 -18.61 -2.48
C LEU A 6 20.57 -19.66 -2.95
N GLU A 7 20.98 -20.89 -3.24
CA GLU A 7 20.13 -21.93 -3.84
C GLU A 7 19.14 -22.57 -2.85
N GLN A 8 19.36 -22.46 -1.54
CA GLN A 8 18.55 -23.19 -0.56
C GLN A 8 17.15 -22.60 -0.30
N HIS A 9 16.90 -21.33 -0.65
CA HIS A 9 15.61 -20.68 -0.41
C HIS A 9 14.59 -20.82 -1.56
N GLN A 10 14.99 -21.33 -2.74
CA GLN A 10 14.11 -21.42 -3.92
C GLN A 10 13.06 -22.54 -3.83
N ASN A 11 13.29 -23.54 -2.98
CA ASN A 11 12.39 -24.70 -2.79
C ASN A 11 11.45 -24.57 -1.58
N GLU A 12 11.52 -23.46 -0.84
CA GLU A 12 10.58 -23.23 0.26
C GLU A 12 9.17 -22.98 -0.27
N LYS A 13 8.17 -23.58 0.37
CA LYS A 13 6.76 -23.29 0.06
C LYS A 13 6.32 -22.04 0.79
N CYS A 14 5.52 -21.18 0.15
CA CYS A 14 4.88 -20.04 0.79
C CYS A 14 3.74 -20.52 1.72
N GLY A 15 3.15 -19.58 2.47
CA GLY A 15 1.99 -19.86 3.35
C GLY A 15 0.75 -20.42 2.64
N TYR A 16 0.74 -20.43 1.29
CA TYR A 16 -0.31 -21.03 0.46
C TYR A 16 0.11 -22.39 -0.15
N GLY A 17 1.22 -22.98 0.30
CA GLY A 17 1.68 -24.30 -0.13
C GLY A 17 2.30 -24.38 -1.53
N ARG A 18 2.48 -23.24 -2.21
CA ARG A 18 3.13 -23.14 -3.53
C ARG A 18 4.61 -22.81 -3.37
N LEU A 19 5.45 -23.21 -4.33
CA LEU A 19 6.89 -22.90 -4.28
C LEU A 19 7.11 -21.38 -4.29
N LYS A 20 8.01 -20.87 -3.45
CA LYS A 20 8.35 -19.44 -3.46
C LYS A 20 8.87 -19.01 -4.84
N SER A 21 9.61 -19.87 -5.52
CA SER A 21 10.07 -19.67 -6.90
C SER A 21 8.94 -19.59 -7.93
N SER A 22 7.75 -20.14 -7.67
CA SER A 22 6.62 -20.06 -8.62
C SER A 22 5.86 -18.73 -8.57
N HIS A 23 6.17 -17.87 -7.59
CA HIS A 23 5.58 -16.54 -7.44
C HIS A 23 6.61 -15.45 -7.10
N SER A 24 7.90 -15.78 -7.05
CA SER A 24 8.94 -14.77 -7.03
C SER A 24 8.90 -14.10 -8.40
N TYR A 25 8.71 -12.79 -8.40
CA TYR A 25 8.68 -11.96 -9.61
C TYR A 25 10.10 -11.73 -10.16
N GLU A 26 11.03 -12.64 -9.90
CA GLU A 26 12.39 -12.55 -10.41
C GLU A 26 12.34 -12.79 -11.93
N GLY A 27 12.54 -11.73 -12.70
CA GLY A 27 12.61 -11.79 -14.17
C GLY A 27 11.37 -11.31 -14.95
N GLN A 28 10.32 -10.81 -14.28
CA GLN A 28 9.19 -10.20 -15.00
C GLN A 28 9.57 -8.82 -15.58
N PRO A 29 9.05 -8.43 -16.77
CA PRO A 29 9.31 -7.12 -17.33
C PRO A 29 8.78 -6.01 -16.42
N LYS A 30 9.52 -4.89 -16.33
CA LYS A 30 9.24 -3.73 -15.44
C LYS A 30 7.81 -3.19 -15.53
N SER A 31 7.09 -3.46 -16.63
CA SER A 31 5.73 -3.00 -16.90
C SER A 31 4.64 -3.68 -16.06
N GLN A 32 4.94 -4.73 -15.28
CA GLN A 32 3.94 -5.42 -14.43
C GLN A 32 3.80 -4.85 -13.01
N ASN A 33 4.48 -3.75 -12.68
CA ASN A 33 4.45 -3.15 -11.34
C ASN A 33 3.28 -2.18 -11.12
N PHE A 34 2.38 -2.05 -12.08
CA PHE A 34 1.19 -1.18 -12.03
C PHE A 34 -0.06 -2.01 -12.30
N GLY A 35 -1.14 -1.72 -11.57
CA GLY A 35 -2.44 -2.28 -11.87
C GLY A 35 -3.59 -1.44 -11.32
N ILE A 36 -4.80 -1.85 -11.69
CA ILE A 36 -6.06 -1.21 -11.32
C ILE A 36 -6.96 -2.29 -10.72
N PHE A 37 -7.56 -2.00 -9.56
CA PHE A 37 -8.61 -2.84 -8.97
C PHE A 37 -9.90 -2.04 -8.81
N TYR A 38 -11.03 -2.73 -8.95
CA TYR A 38 -12.33 -2.23 -8.54
C TYR A 38 -12.54 -2.56 -7.07
N ASN A 39 -13.01 -1.59 -6.28
CA ASN A 39 -13.49 -1.87 -4.94
C ASN A 39 -14.74 -2.77 -5.00
N GLN A 40 -15.11 -3.40 -3.88
CA GLN A 40 -16.24 -4.35 -3.78
C GLN A 40 -17.59 -3.78 -4.26
N ASP A 41 -17.75 -2.46 -4.27
CA ASP A 41 -18.95 -1.75 -4.68
C ASP A 41 -18.87 -1.18 -6.12
N GLU A 42 -17.76 -1.44 -6.84
CA GLU A 42 -17.43 -0.96 -8.19
C GLU A 42 -17.51 0.57 -8.39
N SER A 43 -17.76 1.33 -7.32
CA SER A 43 -18.04 2.77 -7.40
C SER A 43 -16.78 3.60 -7.57
N ARG A 44 -15.61 3.04 -7.23
CA ARG A 44 -14.32 3.73 -7.25
C ARG A 44 -13.21 2.82 -7.79
N LEU A 45 -12.51 3.32 -8.80
CA LEU A 45 -11.27 2.75 -9.31
C LEU A 45 -10.12 3.09 -8.36
N THR A 46 -9.44 2.08 -7.84
CA THR A 46 -8.24 2.26 -7.01
C THR A 46 -7.01 1.82 -7.79
N LYS A 47 -6.05 2.73 -7.95
CA LYS A 47 -4.75 2.45 -8.58
C LYS A 47 -3.75 1.99 -7.51
N PHE A 48 -2.88 1.03 -7.86
CA PHE A 48 -1.79 0.62 -6.99
C PHE A 48 -0.50 0.48 -7.79
N ILE A 49 0.62 0.69 -7.11
CA ILE A 49 1.96 0.58 -7.67
C ILE A 49 2.80 -0.23 -6.69
N ARG A 50 3.53 -1.22 -7.21
CA ARG A 50 4.55 -1.95 -6.47
C ARG A 50 5.90 -1.28 -6.70
N CYS A 51 6.53 -0.81 -5.63
CA CYS A 51 7.81 -0.11 -5.70
C CYS A 51 8.92 -0.94 -5.07
N ASP A 52 10.14 -0.80 -5.57
CA ASP A 52 11.34 -1.30 -4.89
C ASP A 52 11.67 -0.37 -3.71
N LEU A 53 12.21 -0.93 -2.62
CA LEU A 53 12.62 -0.16 -1.43
C LEU A 53 13.76 0.82 -1.72
N ARG A 54 14.49 0.64 -2.82
CA ARG A 54 15.59 1.50 -3.26
C ARG A 54 15.12 2.68 -4.11
N GLU A 55 13.85 2.71 -4.50
CA GLU A 55 13.32 3.85 -5.25
C GLU A 55 13.26 5.11 -4.37
N GLU A 56 13.66 6.22 -4.96
CA GLU A 56 13.64 7.53 -4.31
C GLU A 56 12.21 8.03 -4.12
N ALA A 57 11.90 8.55 -2.93
CA ALA A 57 10.56 9.02 -2.59
C ALA A 57 10.09 10.15 -3.50
N GLU A 58 11.00 10.99 -4.01
CA GLU A 58 10.74 12.09 -4.93
C GLU A 58 10.11 11.60 -6.25
N LYS A 59 10.56 10.45 -6.75
CA LYS A 59 10.00 9.85 -7.98
C LYS A 59 8.57 9.39 -7.75
N LEU A 60 8.31 8.77 -6.59
CA LEU A 60 6.96 8.33 -6.20
C LEU A 60 6.03 9.52 -5.99
N TYR A 61 6.53 10.58 -5.34
CA TYR A 61 5.77 11.80 -5.14
C TYR A 61 5.40 12.47 -6.46
N LYS A 62 6.36 12.57 -7.39
CA LYS A 62 6.11 13.11 -8.72
C LYS A 62 5.05 12.30 -9.46
N LEU A 63 5.13 10.97 -9.39
CA LEU A 63 4.13 10.09 -10.01
C LEU A 63 2.72 10.31 -9.43
N ILE A 64 2.60 10.51 -8.11
CA ILE A 64 1.31 10.83 -7.47
C ILE A 64 0.82 12.21 -7.90
N GLN A 65 1.70 13.21 -8.01
CA GLN A 65 1.33 14.53 -8.51
C GLN A 65 0.90 14.52 -9.98
N ASP A 66 1.59 13.76 -10.84
CA ASP A 66 1.26 13.67 -12.26
C ASP A 66 -0.12 13.02 -12.47
N ASP A 67 -0.54 12.13 -11.56
CA ASP A 67 -1.87 11.47 -11.59
C ASP A 67 -2.98 12.30 -10.92
N SER A 68 -2.63 13.10 -9.90
CA SER A 68 -3.57 13.92 -9.15
C SER A 68 -3.57 15.37 -9.63
N SER A 69 -4.71 15.86 -10.10
CA SER A 69 -4.86 17.27 -10.49
C SER A 69 -4.74 18.25 -9.31
N GLN A 70 -4.76 17.76 -8.07
CA GLN A 70 -4.74 18.58 -6.86
C GLN A 70 -3.57 18.25 -5.95
N LYS A 71 -2.90 19.30 -5.44
CA LYS A 71 -1.89 19.20 -4.41
C LYS A 71 -2.57 19.09 -3.04
N SER A 72 -2.31 18.02 -2.30
CA SER A 72 -2.81 17.87 -0.94
C SER A 72 -2.28 18.98 -0.02
N ARG A 73 -3.17 19.59 0.76
CA ARG A 73 -2.85 20.62 1.76
C ARG A 73 -2.61 20.03 3.15
N LEU A 74 -3.06 18.80 3.37
CA LEU A 74 -2.95 18.06 4.62
C LEU A 74 -2.58 16.61 4.30
N ILE A 75 -1.66 16.04 5.08
CA ILE A 75 -1.31 14.62 5.06
C ILE A 75 -1.64 14.07 6.44
N ILE A 76 -2.54 13.10 6.51
CA ILE A 76 -2.88 12.39 7.74
C ILE A 76 -2.28 10.99 7.66
N SER A 77 -1.44 10.64 8.64
CA SER A 77 -0.88 9.29 8.74
C SER A 77 -1.39 8.61 10.00
N ILE A 78 -2.10 7.50 9.83
CA ILE A 78 -2.70 6.73 10.93
C ILE A 78 -1.89 5.45 11.09
N TYR A 79 -1.26 5.29 12.26
CA TYR A 79 -0.46 4.12 12.61
C TYR A 79 -1.16 3.32 13.71
N GLY A 80 -1.00 1.99 13.68
CA GLY A 80 -1.57 1.08 14.65
C GLY A 80 -0.86 -0.27 14.67
N GLY A 81 -1.30 -1.17 15.54
CA GLY A 81 -0.80 -2.54 15.58
C GLY A 81 -1.33 -3.37 14.41
N ALA A 82 -0.56 -4.37 13.96
CA ALA A 82 -0.99 -5.31 12.92
C ALA A 82 -2.12 -6.25 13.37
N LYS A 83 -2.38 -6.35 14.68
CA LYS A 83 -3.44 -7.17 15.25
C LYS A 83 -4.75 -6.38 15.32
N TYR A 84 -5.86 -7.08 15.11
CA TYR A 84 -7.18 -6.53 15.33
C TYR A 84 -7.33 -6.06 16.78
N PHE A 85 -7.92 -4.87 16.94
CA PHE A 85 -8.32 -4.31 18.21
C PHE A 85 -9.74 -3.78 18.09
N GLN A 86 -10.44 -3.69 19.21
CA GLN A 86 -11.79 -3.13 19.27
C GLN A 86 -11.75 -1.82 20.05
N MET A 87 -12.43 -0.82 19.52
CA MET A 87 -12.72 0.42 20.24
C MET A 87 -14.10 0.30 20.89
N ASN A 88 -14.35 1.08 21.94
CA ASN A 88 -15.73 1.27 22.37
C ASN A 88 -16.46 2.15 21.35
N GLU A 89 -17.78 1.99 21.28
CA GLU A 89 -18.64 2.63 20.26
C GLU A 89 -18.50 4.17 20.24
N ARG A 90 -18.42 4.79 21.43
CA ARG A 90 -18.24 6.24 21.54
C ARG A 90 -16.92 6.68 20.94
N LEU A 91 -15.82 6.00 21.26
CA LEU A 91 -14.49 6.35 20.77
C LEU A 91 -14.39 6.16 19.27
N GLU A 92 -14.91 5.07 18.74
CA GLU A 92 -14.95 4.80 17.29
C GLU A 92 -15.69 5.91 16.54
N LYS A 93 -16.88 6.29 17.03
CA LYS A 93 -17.69 7.34 16.41
C LYS A 93 -16.98 8.69 16.39
N GLU A 94 -16.39 9.08 17.51
CA GLU A 94 -15.70 10.37 17.64
C GLU A 94 -14.41 10.40 16.80
N PHE A 95 -13.68 9.28 16.76
CA PHE A 95 -12.49 9.13 15.91
C PHE A 95 -12.85 9.26 14.42
N MET A 96 -13.83 8.49 13.95
CA MET A 96 -14.26 8.53 12.55
C MET A 96 -14.78 9.92 12.16
N ARG A 97 -15.58 10.57 13.01
CA ARG A 97 -16.08 11.93 12.76
C ARG A 97 -14.91 12.91 12.59
N GLY A 98 -13.96 12.91 13.51
CA GLY A 98 -12.83 13.84 13.49
C GLY A 98 -11.95 13.71 12.25
N ILE A 99 -11.66 12.47 11.81
CA ILE A 99 -10.86 12.24 10.60
C ILE A 99 -11.59 12.72 9.34
N VAL A 100 -12.88 12.42 9.22
CA VAL A 100 -13.68 12.84 8.05
C VAL A 100 -13.83 14.36 8.00
N GLU A 101 -14.11 15.01 9.13
CA GLU A 101 -14.22 16.47 9.21
C GLU A 101 -12.91 17.16 8.85
N ALA A 102 -11.78 16.72 9.43
CA ALA A 102 -10.47 17.29 9.13
C ALA A 102 -10.10 17.16 7.64
N ALA A 103 -10.33 15.98 7.04
CA ALA A 103 -10.05 15.75 5.62
C ALA A 103 -10.97 16.59 4.71
N THR A 104 -12.25 16.72 5.06
CA THR A 104 -13.24 17.49 4.30
C THR A 104 -12.90 18.98 4.32
N ILE A 105 -12.57 19.53 5.50
CA ILE A 105 -12.18 20.93 5.64
C ILE A 105 -10.88 21.21 4.87
N ALA A 106 -9.89 20.32 4.96
CA ALA A 106 -8.62 20.52 4.26
C ALA A 106 -8.72 20.38 2.74
N GLY A 107 -9.70 19.63 2.23
CA GLY A 107 -9.89 19.38 0.79
C GLY A 107 -10.82 20.38 0.08
N ASN A 108 -11.72 21.06 0.81
CA ASN A 108 -12.72 21.98 0.23
C ASN A 108 -12.27 23.45 0.14
N VAL A 109 -11.02 23.77 0.52
CA VAL A 109 -10.44 25.13 0.49
C VAL A 109 -9.35 25.20 -0.56
#